data_AF-A0A836BIN5-F1
#
_entry.id   AF-A0A836BIN5-F1
#
_cell.length_a   1.000
_cell.length_b   1.000
_cell.length_c   1.000
_cell.angle_alpha   90.00
_cell.angle_beta   90.00
_cell.angle_gamma   90.00
#
_symmetry.space_group_name_H-M   'P 1'
#
loop_
_entity.id
_entity.type
_entity.pdbx_description
1 polymer ?
#
loop_
_entity_poly.entity_id
_entity_poly.type
_entity_poly.pdbx_seq_one_letter_code
_entity_poly.pdbx_strand_id
1 'polypeptide(L)' 'MEWIFATIAIVLLVVGLVGQGFEMKKIRASITRDEELASQKIFLHRRNFKWYVLIGAALLIWYVTGGFTQ' A
#
# COMPACT_ATOMS: atom_id res chain seq x y z
N MET A 1 -7.06 -24.79 2.50
CA MET A 1 -7.50 -23.50 3.09
C MET A 1 -6.38 -22.48 3.14
N GLU A 2 -5.15 -22.84 3.54
CA GLU A 2 -4.00 -21.90 3.60
C GLU A 2 -3.68 -21.19 2.28
N TRP A 3 -3.67 -21.92 1.16
CA TRP A 3 -3.41 -21.36 -0.17
C TRP A 3 -4.36 -20.22 -0.56
N ILE A 4 -5.61 -20.26 -0.10
CA ILE A 4 -6.61 -19.22 -0.36
C ILE A 4 -6.20 -17.93 0.37
N PHE A 5 -5.83 -18.03 1.65
CA PHE A 5 -5.41 -16.86 2.43
C PHE A 5 -4.09 -16.27 1.93
N ALA A 6 -3.14 -17.11 1.55
CA ALA A 6 -1.89 -16.66 0.91
C ALA A 6 -2.18 -15.91 -0.40
N THR A 7 -3.08 -16.43 -1.23
CA THR A 7 -3.48 -15.78 -2.49
C THR A 7 -4.17 -14.44 -2.22
N ILE A 8 -5.10 -14.39 -1.27
CA ILE A 8 -5.80 -13.16 -0.86
C ILE A 8 -4.79 -12.13 -0.35
N ALA A 9 -3.84 -12.52 0.49
CA ALA A 9 -2.81 -11.62 0.99
C ALA A 9 -1.97 -11.01 -0.14
N ILE A 10 -1.55 -11.82 -1.12
CA ILE A 10 -0.80 -11.32 -2.28
C ILE A 10 -1.64 -10.35 -3.12
N VAL A 11 -2.90 -10.70 -3.41
CA VAL A 11 -3.79 -9.83 -4.20
C VAL A 11 -4.00 -8.49 -3.48
N LEU A 12 -4.25 -8.51 -2.17
CA LEU A 12 -4.40 -7.29 -1.36
C LEU A 12 -3.10 -6.46 -1.35
N LEU A 13 -1.94 -7.11 -1.24
CA LEU A 13 -0.65 -6.44 -1.26
C LEU A 13 -0.41 -5.75 -2.61
N VAL A 14 -0.63 -6.45 -3.72
CA VAL A 14 -0.45 -5.91 -5.07
C VAL A 14 -1.40 -4.74 -5.31
N VAL A 15 -2.68 -4.88 -4.99
CA VAL A 15 -3.66 -3.80 -5.12
C VAL A 15 -3.27 -2.61 -4.25
N GLY A 16 -2.77 -2.86 -3.04
CA GLY A 16 -2.30 -1.82 -2.12
C GLY A 16 -1.14 -1.01 -2.69
N LEU A 17 -0.11 -1.69 -3.18
CA LEU A 17 1.08 -1.06 -3.77
C LEU A 17 0.74 -0.30 -5.07
N VAL A 18 -0.04 -0.93 -5.95
CA VAL A 18 -0.45 -0.32 -7.23
C VAL A 18 -1.33 0.91 -6.97
N GLY A 19 -2.34 0.78 -6.12
CA GLY A 19 -3.24 1.87 -5.74
C GLY A 19 -2.51 3.05 -5.10
N GLN A 20 -1.53 2.75 -4.22
CA GLN A 20 -0.64 3.75 -3.64
C GLN A 20 0.14 4.50 -4.72
N GLY A 21 0.76 3.79 -5.66
CA GLY A 21 1.50 4.41 -6.77
C GLY A 21 0.62 5.34 -7.62
N PHE A 22 -0.62 4.96 -7.91
CA PHE A 22 -1.57 5.81 -8.62
C PHE A 22 -1.99 7.05 -7.83
N GLU A 23 -2.25 6.93 -6.52
CA GLU A 23 -2.52 8.11 -5.68
C GLU A 23 -1.32 9.04 -5.59
N MET A 24 -0.10 8.50 -5.46
CA MET A 24 1.12 9.30 -5.48
C MET A 24 1.27 10.08 -6.79
N LYS A 25 0.97 9.46 -7.93
CA LYS A 25 0.94 10.17 -9.23
C LYS A 25 -0.09 11.30 -9.22
N LYS A 26 -1.28 11.07 -8.66
CA LYS A 26 -2.33 12.10 -8.55
C LYS A 26 -1.94 13.23 -7.61
N ILE A 27 -1.31 12.93 -6.48
CA ILE A 27 -0.82 13.95 -5.52
C ILE A 27 0.24 14.82 -6.19
N ARG A 28 1.22 14.22 -6.87
CA ARG A 28 2.23 14.96 -7.63
C ARG A 28 1.61 15.87 -8.68
N ALA A 29 0.63 15.39 -9.43
CA ALA A 29 -0.08 16.20 -10.42
C ALA A 29 -0.90 17.36 -9.80
N SER A 30 -1.30 17.27 -8.52
CA SER A 30 -2.03 18.34 -7.83
C SER A 30 -1.12 19.39 -7.17
N ILE A 31 0.19 19.13 -7.08
CA ILE A 31 1.15 20.06 -6.51
C ILE A 31 1.64 20.99 -7.63
N THR A 32 1.43 22.29 -7.45
CA THR A 32 1.80 23.34 -8.42
C THR A 32 3.14 24.02 -8.08
N ARG A 33 3.73 23.72 -6.93
CA ARG A 33 5.03 24.27 -6.50
C ARG A 33 6.07 23.17 -6.42
N ASP A 34 7.16 23.32 -7.16
CA ASP A 34 8.24 22.31 -7.28
C ASP A 34 8.89 21.95 -5.94
N GLU A 35 8.90 22.88 -4.98
CA GLU A 35 9.43 22.66 -3.63
C GLU A 35 8.62 21.61 -2.83
N GLU A 36 7.34 21.42 -3.14
CA GLU A 36 6.49 20.41 -2.49
C GLU A 36 6.54 19.04 -3.19
N LEU A 37 7.02 18.99 -4.45
CA LEU A 37 7.10 17.75 -5.26
C LEU A 37 8.15 16.75 -4.75
N ALA A 38 9.17 17.23 -4.03
CA ALA A 38 10.20 16.41 -3.39
C ALA A 38 9.93 16.15 -1.90
N SER A 39 8.84 16.70 -1.35
CA SER A 39 8.57 16.62 0.08
C SER A 39 8.14 15.21 0.51
N GLN A 40 8.66 14.74 1.64
CA GLN A 40 8.21 13.51 2.31
C GLN A 40 6.71 13.50 2.61
N LYS A 41 6.07 14.69 2.62
CA LYS A 41 4.62 14.87 2.75
C LYS A 41 3.80 14.13 1.70
N ILE A 42 4.35 13.83 0.52
CA ILE A 42 3.64 13.05 -0.51
C ILE A 42 3.38 11.62 -0.04
N PHE A 43 4.33 11.02 0.69
CA PHE A 43 4.19 9.67 1.23
C PHE A 43 3.20 9.64 2.38
N LEU A 44 3.29 10.60 3.31
CA LEU A 44 2.42 10.71 4.48
C LEU A 44 1.05 11.35 4.18
N HIS A 45 0.72 11.58 2.91
CA HIS A 45 -0.54 12.20 2.55
C HIS A 45 -1.72 11.31 2.94
N ARG A 46 -2.78 11.91 3.50
CA ARG A 46 -4.02 11.23 3.93
C ARG A 46 -4.67 10.36 2.84
N ARG A 47 -4.46 10.68 1.57
CA ARG A 47 -4.91 9.84 0.42
C ARG A 47 -4.14 8.51 0.28
N ASN A 48 -2.89 8.44 0.74
CA ASN A 48 -2.09 7.21 0.77
C ASN A 48 -2.40 6.35 1.99
N PHE A 49 -2.94 6.92 3.07
CA PHE A 49 -3.24 6.20 4.32
C PHE A 49 -4.07 4.93 4.10
N LYS A 50 -5.14 5.01 3.29
CA LYS A 50 -5.99 3.86 2.95
C LYS A 50 -5.20 2.69 2.33
N TRP A 51 -4.18 2.99 1.52
CA TRP A 51 -3.36 1.96 0.89
C TRP A 51 -2.35 1.35 1.85
N TYR A 52 -1.80 2.14 2.79
CA TYR A 52 -0.97 1.59 3.87
C TYR A 52 -1.77 0.67 4.79
N VAL A 53 -3.02 1.00 5.09
CA VAL A 53 -3.91 0.11 5.85
C VAL A 53 -4.14 -1.20 5.09
N LEU A 54 -4.37 -1.15 3.78
CA LEU A 54 -4.55 -2.34 2.95
C LEU A 54 -3.28 -3.21 2.91
N ILE A 55 -2.12 -2.60 2.72
CA ILE A 55 -0.81 -3.27 2.75
C ILE A 55 -0.56 -3.90 4.12
N GLY A 56 -0.82 -3.16 5.20
CA GLY A 56 -0.69 -3.67 6.56
C GLY A 56 -1.62 -4.86 6.83
N ALA A 57 -2.87 -4.81 6.36
CA ALA A 57 -3.81 -5.91 6.47
C ALA A 57 -3.36 -7.14 5.67
N ALA A 58 -2.83 -6.95 4.45
CA ALA A 58 -2.27 -8.04 3.66
C ALA A 58 -1.09 -8.73 4.37
N LEU A 59 -0.16 -7.94 4.92
CA LEU A 59 0.98 -8.46 5.68
C LEU A 59 0.55 -9.17 6.96
N LEU A 60 -0.48 -8.65 7.66
CA LEU A 60 -1.03 -9.28 8.85
C LEU A 60 -1.70 -10.62 8.52
N ILE A 61 -2.50 -10.68 7.46
CA ILE A 61 -3.11 -11.93 6.99
C ILE A 61 -2.01 -12.94 6.69
N TRP A 62 -1.01 -12.56 5.88
CA TRP A 62 0.13 -13.41 5.55
C TRP A 62 0.86 -13.93 6.79
N TYR A 63 1.15 -13.04 7.75
CA TYR A 63 1.84 -13.35 9.00
C TYR A 63 1.08 -14.40 9.82
N VAL A 64 -0.22 -14.18 10.04
CA VAL A 64 -1.07 -15.08 10.84
C VAL A 64 -1.28 -16.43 10.14
N THR A 65 -1.24 -16.46 8.81
CA THR A 65 -1.44 -17.69 8.01
C THR A 65 -0.16 -18.51 7.78
N GLY A 66 0.95 -18.18 8.45
CA GLY A 66 2.12 -19.06 8.48
C GLY A 66 3.30 -18.64 7.60
N GLY A 67 3.42 -17.36 7.24
CA GLY A 67 4.57 -16.82 6.51
C GLY A 67 5.97 -17.08 7.13
N PHE A 68 6.03 -17.54 8.39
CA PHE A 68 7.25 -17.91 9.13
C PHE A 68 7.31 -19.37 9.58
N THR A 69 6.25 -20.17 9.37
CA THR A 69 6.16 -21.55 9.89
C THR A 69 6.37 -22.63 8.82
N GLN A 70 6.89 -22.26 7.65
CA GLN A 70 7.45 -23.19 6.66
C GLN A 70 8.97 -23.16 6.67
#